data_AF-A0A2W6ZV20-F1
#
_entry.id   AF-A0A2W6ZV20-F1
#
_cell.length_a   1.000
_cell.length_b   1.000
_cell.length_c   1.000
_cell.angle_alpha   90.00
_cell.angle_beta   90.00
_cell.angle_gamma   90.00
#
_symmetry.space_group_name_H-M   'P 1'
#
loop_
_entity.id
_entity.type
_entity.pdbx_description
1 polymer ?
#
loop_
_entity_poly.entity_id
_entity_poly.type
_entity_poly.pdbx_seq_one_letter_code
_entity_poly.pdbx_strand_id
1 'polypeptide(L)'
;MLSAVHPDGVQESSEQCVDFEPDPNLSNGERWEPEEASFYGNELVISPSQRWTRAQKLELLLWHPLFTGLCPQCCYQFSDPSERVHWDCPSCGWKDDTV
;
A
#
# COMPACT_ATOMS: atom_id res chain seq x y z
N MET A 1 -20.53 -23.68 -6.84
CA MET A 1 -21.14 -24.70 -5.97
C MET A 1 -20.01 -25.54 -5.42
N LEU A 2 -20.07 -25.82 -4.11
CA LEU A 2 -19.17 -26.67 -3.30
C LEU A 2 -17.77 -26.10 -3.01
N SER A 3 -17.62 -25.51 -1.81
CA SER A 3 -16.33 -25.48 -1.13
C SER A 3 -16.14 -26.85 -0.47
N ALA A 4 -15.09 -27.57 -0.85
CA ALA A 4 -14.71 -28.81 -0.22
C ALA A 4 -13.88 -28.50 1.03
N VAL A 5 -14.50 -28.64 2.20
CA VAL A 5 -13.76 -28.81 3.46
C VAL A 5 -13.73 -30.30 3.72
N HIS A 6 -12.54 -30.87 3.90
CA HIS A 6 -12.40 -32.26 4.30
C HIS A 6 -13.09 -32.47 5.66
N PRO A 7 -14.05 -33.41 5.78
CA PRO A 7 -14.88 -33.55 6.97
C PRO A 7 -14.18 -34.15 8.18
N ASP A 8 -12.93 -34.64 8.02
CA ASP A 8 -12.15 -35.29 9.08
C ASP A 8 -10.85 -34.51 9.31
N GLY A 9 -10.46 -34.32 10.57
CA GLY A 9 -9.20 -33.65 10.94
C GLY A 9 -7.97 -34.53 10.72
N VAL A 10 -6.78 -34.02 11.03
CA VAL A 10 -5.52 -34.79 10.84
C VAL A 10 -5.59 -36.13 11.59
N GLN A 11 -5.48 -37.22 10.85
CA GLN A 11 -5.41 -38.54 11.45
C GLN A 11 -3.98 -38.77 11.96
N GLU A 12 -3.85 -39.10 13.24
CA GLU A 12 -2.58 -39.11 13.99
C GLU A 12 -1.49 -40.07 13.44
N SER A 13 -1.83 -40.88 12.42
CA SER A 13 -0.93 -41.81 11.73
C SER A 13 -0.31 -41.26 10.44
N SER A 14 -0.69 -40.06 9.98
CA SER A 14 -0.03 -39.38 8.85
C SER A 14 0.61 -38.09 9.35
N GLU A 15 1.94 -38.08 9.48
CA GLU A 15 2.71 -36.87 9.80
C GLU A 15 2.66 -35.81 8.68
N GLN A 16 1.99 -36.12 7.56
CA GLN A 16 1.87 -35.27 6.39
C GLN A 16 0.41 -35.15 5.95
N CYS A 17 -0.16 -33.96 6.13
CA CYS A 17 -1.53 -33.64 5.74
C CYS A 17 -1.62 -33.38 4.23
N VAL A 18 -2.45 -34.14 3.52
CA VAL A 18 -2.70 -33.95 2.08
C VAL A 18 -3.29 -32.56 1.77
N ASP A 19 -4.11 -32.01 2.67
CA ASP A 19 -4.66 -30.64 2.54
C ASP A 19 -3.60 -29.52 2.61
N PHE A 20 -2.37 -29.83 3.05
CA PHE A 20 -1.25 -28.87 3.13
C PHE A 20 -0.16 -29.18 2.10
N GLU A 21 -0.43 -30.04 1.12
CA GLU A 21 0.49 -30.22 0.01
C GLU A 21 0.58 -28.90 -0.80
N PRO A 22 1.81 -28.40 -1.05
CA PRO A 22 1.98 -27.19 -1.85
C PRO A 22 1.49 -27.46 -3.27
N ASP A 23 0.56 -26.62 -3.75
CA ASP A 23 0.00 -26.76 -5.10
C ASP A 23 1.13 -26.67 -6.14
N PRO A 24 1.34 -27.72 -6.96
CA PRO A 24 2.44 -27.78 -7.93
C PRO A 24 2.29 -26.78 -9.09
N ASN A 25 1.12 -26.14 -9.23
CA ASN A 25 0.83 -25.10 -10.23
C ASN A 25 0.76 -23.69 -9.63
N LEU A 26 1.08 -23.49 -8.34
CA LEU A 26 1.17 -22.16 -7.75
C LEU A 26 2.42 -21.43 -8.32
N SER A 27 2.26 -20.86 -9.51
CA SER A 27 3.30 -20.15 -10.27
C SER A 27 3.73 -18.82 -9.63
N ASN A 28 3.09 -18.40 -8.56
CA ASN A 28 3.61 -17.31 -7.74
C ASN A 28 2.94 -17.44 -6.38
N GLY A 29 3.72 -17.81 -5.36
CA GLY A 29 3.29 -17.74 -3.98
C GLY A 29 2.63 -16.40 -3.72
N GLU A 30 1.46 -16.41 -3.07
CA GLU A 30 1.02 -15.24 -2.33
C GLU A 30 2.11 -14.95 -1.31
N ARG A 31 3.09 -14.14 -1.74
CA ARG A 31 4.26 -13.81 -0.97
C ARG A 31 3.73 -12.95 0.15
N TRP A 32 3.60 -13.56 1.31
CA TRP A 32 3.22 -12.87 2.52
C TRP A 32 4.10 -11.62 2.66
N GLU A 33 3.48 -10.45 2.69
CA GLU A 33 4.16 -9.17 2.89
C GLU A 33 3.92 -8.76 4.35
N PRO A 34 4.97 -8.56 5.16
CA PRO A 34 4.80 -7.95 6.48
C PRO A 34 4.26 -6.52 6.32
N GLU A 35 3.46 -6.06 7.29
CA GLU A 35 2.82 -4.73 7.25
C GLU A 35 3.83 -3.57 7.11
N GLU A 36 5.12 -3.83 7.34
CA GLU A 36 6.20 -2.86 7.37
C GLU A 36 7.28 -3.07 6.28
N ALA A 37 7.15 -4.07 5.40
CA ALA A 37 8.11 -4.25 4.31
C ALA A 37 7.44 -4.73 3.02
N SER A 38 7.88 -4.17 1.90
CA SER A 38 7.37 -4.48 0.58
C SER A 38 8.50 -5.07 -0.25
N PHE A 39 8.18 -6.05 -1.11
CA PHE A 39 9.17 -6.54 -2.07
C PHE A 39 9.17 -5.66 -3.32
N TYR A 40 10.30 -5.01 -3.60
CA TYR A 40 10.53 -4.33 -4.88
C TYR A 40 11.48 -5.20 -5.72
N GLY A 41 10.91 -5.96 -6.66
CA GLY A 41 11.65 -6.99 -7.39
C GLY A 41 12.01 -8.17 -6.49
N ASN A 42 13.32 -8.39 -6.29
CA ASN A 42 13.85 -9.50 -5.48
C ASN A 42 14.37 -9.05 -4.10
N GLU A 43 14.25 -7.77 -3.77
CA GLU A 43 14.78 -7.17 -2.55
C GLU A 43 13.65 -6.79 -1.59
N LEU A 44 13.84 -7.09 -0.30
CA LEU A 44 12.94 -6.68 0.77
C LEU A 44 13.28 -5.24 1.15
N VAL A 45 12.37 -4.31 0.87
CA VAL A 45 12.53 -2.90 1.24
C VAL A 45 11.66 -2.65 2.46
N ILE A 46 12.29 -2.26 3.56
CA ILE A 46 11.58 -1.79 4.75
C ILE A 46 10.91 -0.47 4.35
N SER A 47 9.58 -0.49 4.22
CA SER A 47 8.83 0.72 3.95
C SER A 47 8.78 1.49 5.26
N PRO A 48 9.19 2.77 5.33
CA PRO A 48 8.97 3.55 6.54
C PRO A 48 7.49 3.41 6.90
N SER A 49 7.23 2.94 8.14
CA SER A 49 5.93 2.55 8.69
C SER A 49 4.81 3.29 7.97
N GLN A 50 4.04 2.55 7.18
CA GLN A 50 3.21 3.12 6.13
C GLN A 50 2.02 3.83 6.77
N ARG A 51 2.21 5.09 7.21
CA ARG A 51 1.20 5.91 7.90
C ARG A 51 -0.08 6.06 7.08
N TRP A 52 0.05 5.92 5.76
CA TRP A 52 -1.04 6.07 4.82
C TRP A 52 -1.38 4.75 4.13
N THR A 53 -2.68 4.47 4.08
CA THR A 53 -3.23 3.40 3.25
C THR A 53 -2.93 3.67 1.76
N ARG A 54 -3.03 2.63 0.92
CA ARG A 54 -2.82 2.77 -0.53
C ARG A 54 -3.72 3.85 -1.16
N ALA A 55 -4.97 3.94 -0.72
CA ALA A 55 -5.92 4.94 -1.20
C ALA A 55 -5.48 6.37 -0.84
N GLN A 56 -5.08 6.59 0.42
CA GLN A 56 -4.60 7.91 0.88
C GLN A 56 -3.33 8.36 0.15
N LYS A 57 -2.41 7.42 -0.13
CA LYS A 57 -1.24 7.71 -0.96
C LYS A 57 -1.62 8.16 -2.36
N LEU A 58 -2.62 7.50 -2.96
CA LEU A 58 -3.10 7.88 -4.28
C LEU A 58 -3.72 9.28 -4.26
N GLU A 59 -4.50 9.62 -3.22
CA GLU A 59 -5.06 10.96 -3.06
C GLU A 59 -3.98 12.04 -2.95
N LEU A 60 -2.91 11.78 -2.19
CA LEU A 60 -1.75 12.67 -2.13
C LEU A 60 -1.13 12.90 -3.51
N LEU A 61 -0.86 11.83 -4.27
CA LEU A 61 -0.28 11.96 -5.61
C LEU A 61 -1.17 12.73 -6.58
N LEU A 62 -2.49 12.61 -6.43
CA LEU A 62 -3.46 13.22 -7.35
C LEU A 62 -3.76 14.67 -7.03
N TRP A 63 -3.79 15.05 -5.76
CA TRP A 63 -4.32 16.34 -5.33
C TRP A 63 -3.31 17.23 -4.61
N HIS A 64 -2.19 16.68 -4.15
CA HIS A 64 -1.24 17.47 -3.38
C HIS A 64 -0.48 18.47 -4.27
N PRO A 65 -0.34 19.74 -3.84
CA PRO A 65 0.37 20.78 -4.59
C PRO A 65 1.79 20.45 -5.01
N LEU A 66 2.49 19.59 -4.25
CA LEU A 66 3.83 19.08 -4.63
C LEU A 66 3.85 18.41 -6.01
N PHE A 67 2.77 17.72 -6.38
CA PHE A 67 2.69 16.98 -7.64
C PHE A 67 1.91 17.74 -8.70
N THR A 68 0.87 18.49 -8.30
CA THR A 68 -0.01 19.19 -9.24
C THR A 68 0.41 20.63 -9.50
N GLY A 69 1.17 21.25 -8.59
CA GLY A 69 1.45 22.69 -8.58
C GLY A 69 0.22 23.56 -8.27
N LEU A 70 -0.90 22.97 -7.82
CA LEU A 70 -2.17 23.65 -7.63
C LEU A 70 -2.74 23.40 -6.23
N CYS A 71 -3.38 24.41 -5.64
CA CYS A 71 -4.13 24.24 -4.40
C CYS A 71 -5.38 23.35 -4.63
N PRO A 72 -5.61 22.30 -3.82
CA PRO A 72 -6.74 21.39 -4.03
C PRO A 72 -8.11 22.04 -3.81
N GLN A 73 -8.17 23.17 -3.11
CA GLN A 73 -9.43 23.81 -2.73
C GLN A 73 -9.85 24.96 -3.66
N CYS A 74 -8.89 25.77 -4.13
CA CYS A 74 -9.18 26.94 -4.97
C CYS A 74 -8.42 26.97 -6.31
N CYS A 75 -7.65 25.92 -6.62
CA CYS A 75 -6.82 25.81 -7.82
C CYS A 75 -5.80 26.94 -7.97
N TYR A 76 -5.39 27.58 -6.87
CA TYR A 76 -4.31 28.57 -6.90
C TYR A 76 -3.01 27.92 -7.39
N GLN A 77 -2.35 28.55 -8.36
CA GLN A 77 -1.12 28.05 -8.97
C GLN A 77 0.11 28.50 -8.18
N PHE A 78 0.89 27.55 -7.70
CA PHE A 78 2.16 27.81 -7.03
C PHE A 78 3.24 28.09 -8.07
N SER A 79 3.96 29.21 -7.91
CA SER A 79 4.92 29.71 -8.90
C SER A 79 6.20 28.87 -8.98
N ASP A 80 6.68 28.37 -7.84
CA ASP A 80 7.88 27.55 -7.73
C ASP A 80 7.67 26.41 -6.70
N PRO A 81 7.48 25.17 -7.17
CA PRO A 81 7.25 24.00 -6.32
C PRO A 81 8.56 23.41 -5.75
N SER A 82 9.69 23.63 -6.42
CA SER A 82 10.97 22.92 -6.17
C SER A 82 11.72 23.38 -4.91
N GLU A 83 11.52 24.63 -4.48
CA GLU A 83 12.21 25.21 -3.31
C GLU A 83 11.30 25.29 -2.08
N ARG A 84 10.08 24.74 -2.17
CA ARG A 84 9.02 24.98 -1.20
C ARG A 84 8.87 23.81 -0.23
N VAL A 85 9.07 24.12 1.05
CA VAL A 85 8.86 23.17 2.16
C VAL A 85 7.42 23.22 2.71
N HIS A 86 6.74 24.36 2.57
CA HIS A 86 5.39 24.58 3.09
C HIS A 86 4.39 24.89 1.97
N TRP A 87 3.29 24.14 1.93
CA TRP A 87 2.27 24.23 0.88
C TRP A 87 1.01 25.00 1.30
N ASP A 88 1.18 26.01 2.15
CA ASP A 88 0.08 26.86 2.57
C ASP A 88 -0.42 27.73 1.42
N CYS A 89 -1.73 27.69 1.17
CA CYS A 89 -2.36 28.44 0.11
C CYS A 89 -2.62 29.89 0.55
N PRO A 90 -2.02 30.90 -0.11
CA PRO A 90 -2.24 32.31 0.23
C PRO A 90 -3.62 32.83 -0.17
N SER A 91 -4.34 32.11 -1.05
CA SER A 91 -5.63 32.56 -1.59
C SER A 91 -6.81 32.11 -0.74
N CYS A 92 -6.86 30.84 -0.32
CA CYS A 92 -7.99 30.28 0.42
C CYS A 92 -7.67 29.86 1.85
N GLY A 93 -6.40 29.94 2.27
CA GLY A 93 -5.98 29.58 3.63
C GLY A 93 -5.89 28.07 3.90
N TRP A 94 -5.99 27.22 2.86
CA TRP A 94 -5.68 25.79 2.97
C TRP A 94 -4.24 25.60 3.43
N LYS A 95 -4.00 24.64 4.32
CA LYS A 95 -2.68 24.31 4.87
C LYS A 95 -2.39 22.84 4.70
N ASP A 96 -1.13 22.53 4.45
CA ASP A 96 -0.66 21.16 4.38
C ASP A 96 -0.20 20.71 5.77
N ASP A 97 -1.00 19.85 6.42
CA ASP A 97 -0.70 19.28 7.74
C ASP A 97 0.15 17.98 7.64
N THR A 98 0.75 17.72 6.47
CA THR A 98 1.48 16.49 6.17
C THR A 98 2.95 16.62 6.61
N VAL A 99 3.22 16.38 7.91
CA VAL A 99 4.59 16.23 8.47
C VAL A 99 4.96 14.78 8.75
#